data_AF-A0A6J4N4W4-F1
#
_entry.id   AF-A0A6J4N4W4-F1
#
_cell.length_a   1.000
_cell.length_b   1.000
_cell.length_c   1.000
_cell.angle_alpha   90.00
_cell.angle_beta   90.00
_cell.angle_gamma   90.00
#
_symmetry.space_group_name_H-M   'P 1'
#
loop_
_entity.id
_entity.type
_entity.pdbx_description
1 polymer ?
#
loop_
_entity_poly.entity_id
_entity_poly.type
_entity_poly.pdbx_seq_one_letter_code
_entity_poly.pdbx_strand_id
1 'polypeptide(L)'
;MDRDETNQGLEVRMAGDTPDIDTAIGTDPAVDTTQDSTDNESYHGYSVDDETQPQDTGDSLVDSDRGLADPLDEGYSPPEKWSAGQGYGNTPLEESLGESFDQRVAQEIPEPDPYEVAENEDLDDELDEPGSEAGALRSGRLVAPDEGAHTDVDRDLVATDVGIDGAAAGAEEAAMHVIDEDELPG
;
A
#
# COMPACT_ATOMS: atom_id res chain seq x y z
N MET A 1 49.13 51.88 -39.84
CA MET A 1 47.74 51.39 -39.99
C MET A 1 47.01 51.82 -38.74
N ASP A 2 46.41 52.99 -38.87
CA ASP A 2 45.52 53.64 -37.94
C ASP A 2 44.31 52.77 -37.60
N ARG A 3 43.81 52.90 -36.36
CA ARG A 3 42.38 53.06 -36.12
C ARG A 3 42.13 53.56 -34.70
N ASP A 4 41.63 54.79 -34.66
CA ASP A 4 41.04 55.50 -33.54
C ASP A 4 39.87 54.76 -32.90
N GLU A 5 39.71 55.07 -31.61
CA GLU A 5 38.50 55.30 -30.82
C GLU A 5 37.13 55.02 -31.49
N THR A 6 36.25 54.30 -30.77
CA THR A 6 35.03 54.92 -30.20
C THR A 6 34.22 53.88 -29.40
N ASN A 7 34.15 54.12 -28.09
CA ASN A 7 33.20 53.50 -27.18
C ASN A 7 31.85 54.19 -27.40
N GLN A 8 30.93 53.57 -28.15
CA GLN A 8 29.56 54.05 -28.28
C GLN A 8 28.63 53.17 -27.48
N GLY A 9 28.13 53.72 -26.38
CA GLY A 9 27.07 53.13 -25.57
C GLY A 9 25.82 52.93 -26.41
N LEU A 10 25.35 51.69 -26.45
CA LEU A 10 24.04 51.35 -26.99
C LEU A 10 22.98 51.73 -25.93
N GLU A 11 22.52 52.98 -25.98
CA GLU A 11 21.27 53.37 -25.33
C GLU A 11 20.11 52.65 -26.04
N VAL A 12 19.67 51.52 -25.50
CA VAL A 12 18.40 50.91 -25.91
C VAL A 12 17.28 51.75 -25.29
N ARG A 13 16.75 52.69 -26.08
CA ARG A 13 15.49 53.36 -25.79
C ARG A 13 14.38 52.31 -25.94
N MET A 14 13.96 51.71 -24.83
CA MET A 14 12.69 51.00 -24.80
C MET A 14 11.58 52.04 -24.93
N ALA A 15 11.11 52.24 -26.17
CA ALA A 15 9.80 52.80 -26.40
C ALA A 15 8.79 51.85 -25.77
N GLY A 16 8.16 52.28 -24.68
CA GLY A 16 7.06 51.57 -24.05
C GLY A 16 5.87 51.57 -25.01
N ASP A 17 5.72 50.45 -25.72
CA ASP A 17 4.46 50.04 -26.31
C ASP A 17 4.09 48.74 -25.59
N THR A 18 3.62 48.86 -24.35
CA THR A 18 2.90 47.78 -23.70
C THR A 18 1.54 47.70 -24.38
N PRO A 19 1.21 46.60 -25.09
CA PRO A 19 -0.13 46.45 -25.61
C PRO A 19 -1.12 46.40 -24.44
N ASP A 20 -2.17 47.21 -24.49
CA ASP A 20 -3.29 47.15 -23.55
C ASP A 20 -3.91 45.75 -23.62
N ILE A 21 -3.63 44.91 -22.62
CA ILE A 21 -4.16 43.54 -22.50
C ILE A 21 -5.66 43.55 -22.13
N ASP A 22 -6.25 44.74 -21.93
CA ASP A 22 -7.65 44.89 -21.53
C ASP A 22 -8.66 44.58 -22.65
N THR A 23 -8.21 44.41 -23.90
CA THR A 23 -9.10 44.11 -25.05
C THR A 23 -9.17 42.61 -25.39
N ALA A 24 -8.38 41.75 -24.73
CA ALA A 24 -8.37 40.31 -25.00
C ALA A 24 -9.22 39.47 -24.04
N ILE A 25 -9.70 40.04 -22.94
CA ILE A 25 -10.77 39.42 -22.15
C ILE A 25 -12.08 39.95 -22.72
N GLY A 26 -12.50 39.31 -23.81
CA GLY A 26 -13.81 39.56 -24.39
C GLY A 26 -14.87 39.36 -23.32
N THR A 27 -15.50 40.46 -22.90
CA THR A 27 -16.87 40.39 -22.43
C THR A 27 -17.67 39.86 -23.60
N ASP A 28 -18.03 38.57 -23.55
CA ASP A 28 -18.82 37.91 -24.57
C ASP A 28 -20.09 38.73 -24.85
N PRO A 29 -20.33 39.19 -26.10
CA PRO A 29 -21.55 39.91 -26.45
C PRO A 29 -22.78 39.00 -26.57
N ALA A 30 -22.70 37.70 -26.25
CA ALA A 30 -23.84 36.79 -26.19
C ALA A 30 -24.60 36.86 -24.85
N VAL A 31 -24.89 38.05 -24.33
CA VAL A 31 -26.06 38.20 -23.45
C VAL A 31 -27.29 38.09 -24.33
N ASP A 32 -27.75 36.86 -24.52
CA ASP A 32 -29.06 36.57 -25.09
C ASP A 32 -30.12 37.20 -24.18
N THR A 33 -30.81 38.21 -24.71
CA THR A 33 -31.91 38.90 -24.01
C THR A 33 -33.27 38.33 -24.40
N THR A 34 -33.33 37.17 -25.04
CA THR A 34 -34.59 36.42 -25.14
C THR A 34 -34.94 35.93 -23.74
N GLN A 35 -35.94 36.59 -23.15
CA GLN A 35 -36.56 36.15 -21.89
C GLN A 35 -37.27 34.82 -22.14
N ASP A 36 -36.53 33.72 -22.17
CA ASP A 36 -37.08 32.43 -21.77
C ASP A 36 -36.97 32.36 -20.24
N SER A 37 -38.09 32.09 -19.59
CA SER A 37 -38.18 32.16 -18.12
C SER A 37 -37.50 30.96 -17.44
N THR A 38 -36.64 30.26 -18.18
CA THR A 38 -35.96 29.01 -17.82
C THR A 38 -34.45 29.21 -17.68
N ASP A 39 -33.90 30.35 -18.13
CA ASP A 39 -32.46 30.67 -18.04
C ASP A 39 -32.06 31.36 -16.72
N ASN A 40 -32.94 31.37 -15.71
CA ASN A 40 -32.58 31.85 -14.37
C ASN A 40 -31.82 30.79 -13.55
N GLU A 41 -31.86 29.53 -14.00
CA GLU A 41 -31.32 28.39 -13.26
C GLU A 41 -29.90 27.99 -13.70
N SER A 42 -29.19 28.86 -14.42
CA SER A 42 -27.81 28.64 -14.87
C SER A 42 -26.95 29.89 -14.71
N TYR A 43 -26.00 29.86 -13.77
CA TYR A 43 -25.02 30.92 -13.54
C TYR A 43 -23.63 30.46 -14.03
N HIS A 44 -23.03 31.18 -14.98
CA HIS A 44 -21.72 30.82 -15.57
C HIS A 44 -21.60 29.37 -16.07
N GLY A 45 -22.69 28.79 -16.57
CA GLY A 45 -22.72 27.41 -17.07
C GLY A 45 -22.84 26.35 -15.98
N TYR A 46 -22.93 26.75 -14.72
CA TYR A 46 -23.34 25.91 -13.61
C TYR A 46 -24.83 26.07 -13.40
N SER A 47 -25.55 24.96 -13.23
CA SER A 47 -26.92 25.05 -12.75
C SER A 47 -26.93 25.68 -11.36
N VAL A 48 -27.94 26.49 -11.05
CA VAL A 48 -28.25 26.95 -9.70
C VAL A 48 -29.54 26.34 -9.16
N ASP A 49 -30.16 25.48 -9.98
CA ASP A 49 -31.29 24.63 -9.62
C ASP A 49 -30.88 23.65 -8.51
N ASP A 50 -31.59 23.70 -7.37
CA ASP A 50 -31.30 22.92 -6.17
C ASP A 50 -31.26 21.42 -6.49
N GLU A 51 -32.09 20.92 -7.41
CA GLU A 51 -32.16 19.50 -7.77
C GLU A 51 -30.87 18.95 -8.42
N THR A 52 -30.00 19.82 -8.93
CA THR A 52 -28.75 19.44 -9.61
C THR A 52 -27.48 19.87 -8.86
N GLN A 53 -27.62 20.61 -7.76
CA GLN A 53 -26.50 20.94 -6.90
C GLN A 53 -26.08 19.75 -6.03
N PRO A 54 -24.79 19.65 -5.67
CA PRO A 54 -24.35 18.76 -4.60
C PRO A 54 -25.11 19.11 -3.32
N GLN A 55 -26.08 18.28 -2.96
CA GLN A 55 -26.91 18.49 -1.79
C GLN A 55 -26.16 18.03 -0.54
N ASP A 56 -26.22 18.86 0.50
CA ASP A 56 -25.64 18.59 1.82
C ASP A 56 -26.02 17.20 2.36
N THR A 57 -27.28 16.79 2.19
CA THR A 57 -27.85 15.61 2.87
C THR A 57 -27.94 14.34 2.01
N GLY A 58 -27.43 14.36 0.77
CA GLY A 58 -27.69 13.29 -0.22
C GLY A 58 -26.46 12.50 -0.69
N ASP A 59 -25.37 13.18 -1.02
CA ASP A 59 -24.16 12.59 -1.61
C ASP A 59 -22.87 12.92 -0.82
N SER A 60 -23.01 13.69 0.27
CA SER A 60 -21.91 13.99 1.17
C SER A 60 -21.75 12.86 2.20
N LEU A 61 -20.51 12.60 2.62
CA LEU A 61 -20.21 11.72 3.77
C LEU A 61 -20.61 12.45 5.06
N VAL A 62 -21.93 12.58 5.25
CA VAL A 62 -22.56 13.28 6.37
C VAL A 62 -22.30 12.51 7.66
N ASP A 63 -21.28 12.94 8.38
CA ASP A 63 -21.11 12.56 9.77
C ASP A 63 -21.58 13.73 10.63
N SER A 64 -22.75 13.57 11.25
CA SER A 64 -23.38 14.58 12.11
C SER A 64 -22.53 14.94 13.33
N ASP A 65 -21.50 14.14 13.64
CA ASP A 65 -20.67 14.31 14.83
C ASP A 65 -19.49 15.28 14.61
N ARG A 66 -19.30 15.80 13.38
CA ARG A 66 -18.20 16.72 13.04
C ARG A 66 -18.50 18.21 13.28
N GLY A 67 -19.73 18.54 13.69
CA GLY A 67 -20.08 19.85 14.26
C GLY A 67 -20.12 21.03 13.29
N LEU A 68 -20.09 20.78 11.97
CA LEU A 68 -20.27 21.79 10.93
C LEU A 68 -21.76 21.90 10.54
N ALA A 69 -22.16 23.10 10.11
CA ALA A 69 -23.54 23.36 9.68
C ALA A 69 -23.82 22.82 8.26
N ASP A 70 -22.78 22.79 7.41
CA ASP A 70 -22.78 22.18 6.09
C ASP A 70 -21.58 21.22 6.01
N PRO A 71 -21.80 19.90 5.89
CA PRO A 71 -20.80 18.91 5.51
C PRO A 71 -19.83 19.30 4.38
N LEU A 72 -20.21 20.16 3.44
CA LEU A 72 -19.32 20.68 2.38
C LEU A 72 -18.35 21.77 2.87
N ASP A 73 -18.57 22.34 4.05
CA ASP A 73 -17.63 23.28 4.68
C ASP A 73 -16.41 22.57 5.29
N GLU A 74 -16.39 21.23 5.29
CA GLU A 74 -15.27 20.47 5.81
C GLU A 74 -14.07 20.51 4.85
N GLY A 75 -12.98 21.12 5.31
CA GLY A 75 -11.69 21.03 4.62
C GLY A 75 -11.00 19.69 4.89
N TYR A 76 -10.56 19.00 3.84
CA TYR A 76 -9.61 17.91 3.97
C TYR A 76 -8.20 18.48 4.13
N SER A 77 -7.48 18.08 5.18
CA SER A 77 -6.05 18.36 5.34
C SER A 77 -5.25 17.15 4.85
N PRO A 78 -4.60 17.23 3.67
CA PRO A 78 -3.76 16.14 3.19
C PRO A 78 -2.59 15.89 4.16
N PRO A 79 -1.98 14.70 4.10
CA PRO A 79 -0.77 14.43 4.87
C PRO A 79 0.30 15.48 4.59
N GLU A 80 0.92 16.03 5.64
CA GLU A 80 2.05 16.98 5.54
C GLU A 80 3.37 16.31 5.12
N LYS A 81 3.28 15.15 4.45
CA LYS A 81 4.41 14.34 4.03
C LYS A 81 4.26 13.93 2.57
N TRP A 82 5.39 13.56 1.97
CA TRP A 82 5.44 13.15 0.58
C TRP A 82 4.61 11.87 0.42
N SER A 83 3.77 11.82 -0.62
CA SER A 83 3.08 10.59 -1.00
C SER A 83 4.06 9.62 -1.66
N ALA A 84 3.72 8.33 -1.66
CA ALA A 84 4.48 7.32 -2.39
C ALA A 84 4.63 7.67 -3.89
N GLY A 85 3.63 8.35 -4.47
CA GLY A 85 3.63 8.83 -5.85
C GLY A 85 4.54 10.03 -6.12
N GLN A 86 5.28 10.53 -5.13
CA GLN A 86 6.31 11.57 -5.29
C GLN A 86 7.73 11.01 -5.16
N GLY A 87 7.87 9.67 -5.04
CA GLY A 87 9.15 8.97 -5.05
C GLY A 87 9.77 8.79 -6.44
N TYR A 88 10.85 8.02 -6.49
CA TYR A 88 11.55 7.67 -7.73
C TYR A 88 10.68 6.80 -8.66
N GLY A 89 10.77 7.01 -9.98
CA GLY A 89 10.07 6.17 -10.97
C GLY A 89 8.84 6.82 -11.61
N ASN A 90 8.59 8.09 -11.33
CA ASN A 90 7.46 8.84 -11.90
C ASN A 90 7.81 9.55 -13.22
N THR A 91 9.09 9.55 -13.60
CA THR A 91 9.51 10.05 -14.91
C THR A 91 9.88 8.89 -15.86
N PRO A 92 9.69 9.04 -17.18
CA PRO A 92 10.06 8.01 -18.15
C PRO A 92 11.54 7.60 -18.08
N LEU A 93 12.41 8.52 -17.69
CA LEU A 93 13.83 8.26 -17.52
C LEU A 93 14.08 7.35 -16.31
N GLU A 94 13.50 7.68 -15.16
CA GLU A 94 13.64 6.88 -13.93
C GLU A 94 13.04 5.49 -14.09
N GLU A 95 11.91 5.36 -14.79
CA GLU A 95 11.34 4.06 -15.15
C GLU A 95 12.33 3.25 -15.98
N SER A 96 12.97 3.86 -16.98
CA SER A 96 13.93 3.18 -17.85
C SER A 96 15.23 2.78 -17.15
N LEU A 97 15.67 3.58 -16.17
CA LEU A 97 16.87 3.31 -15.38
C LEU A 97 16.60 2.28 -14.28
N GLY A 98 15.35 2.23 -13.81
CA GLY A 98 14.98 1.47 -12.63
C GLY A 98 15.60 2.07 -11.36
N GLU A 99 15.11 1.58 -10.23
CA GLU A 99 15.55 2.01 -8.92
C GLU A 99 16.78 1.21 -8.46
N SER A 100 17.74 1.88 -7.82
CA SER A 100 18.92 1.24 -7.23
C SER A 100 18.61 0.56 -5.89
N PHE A 101 19.46 -0.38 -5.47
CA PHE A 101 19.32 -1.06 -4.19
C PHE A 101 19.37 -0.08 -3.01
N ASP A 102 20.29 0.89 -3.02
CA ASP A 102 20.42 1.88 -1.95
C ASP A 102 19.16 2.76 -1.82
N GLN A 103 18.52 3.08 -2.94
CA GLN A 103 17.25 3.83 -2.94
C GLN A 103 16.10 3.03 -2.30
N ARG A 104 16.06 1.71 -2.52
CA ARG A 104 15.08 0.82 -1.89
C ARG A 104 15.30 0.71 -0.39
N VAL A 105 16.54 0.56 0.05
CA VAL A 105 16.90 0.50 1.47
C VAL A 105 16.53 1.81 2.17
N ALA A 106 16.71 2.97 1.52
CA ALA A 106 16.31 4.25 2.09
C ALA A 106 14.79 4.45 2.23
N GLN A 107 13.99 3.69 1.47
CA GLN A 107 12.52 3.71 1.53
C GLN A 107 11.95 2.64 2.47
N GLU A 108 12.77 1.69 2.91
CA GLU A 108 12.38 0.65 3.83
C GLU A 108 12.01 1.24 5.19
N ILE A 109 10.88 0.78 5.73
CA ILE A 109 10.51 1.01 7.14
C ILE A 109 10.95 -0.25 7.88
N PRO A 110 11.89 -0.17 8.82
CA PRO A 110 12.35 -1.34 9.57
C PRO A 110 11.19 -2.03 10.28
N GLU A 111 11.16 -3.35 10.21
CA GLU A 111 10.27 -4.14 11.04
C GLU A 111 10.65 -3.97 12.53
N PRO A 112 9.66 -4.04 13.45
CA PRO A 112 9.95 -4.05 14.88
C PRO A 112 10.77 -5.30 15.25
N ASP A 113 11.59 -5.19 16.30
CA ASP A 113 12.40 -6.33 16.78
C ASP A 113 11.46 -7.47 17.24
N PRO A 114 11.56 -8.68 16.66
CA PRO A 114 10.72 -9.81 17.03
C PRO A 114 10.77 -10.15 18.53
N TYR A 115 11.91 -9.93 19.19
CA TYR A 115 12.06 -10.21 20.62
C TYR A 115 11.39 -9.15 21.48
N GLU A 116 11.42 -7.86 21.07
CA GLU A 116 10.65 -6.82 21.77
C GLU A 116 9.15 -7.04 21.59
N VAL A 117 8.70 -7.48 20.41
CA VAL A 117 7.29 -7.83 20.19
C VAL A 117 6.88 -9.00 21.08
N ALA A 118 7.66 -10.08 21.12
CA ALA A 118 7.36 -11.25 21.95
C ALA A 118 7.38 -10.96 23.46
N GLU A 119 8.22 -10.03 23.93
CA GLU A 119 8.18 -9.58 25.34
C GLU A 119 6.92 -8.78 25.69
N ASN A 120 6.30 -8.13 24.70
CA ASN A 120 5.09 -7.31 24.87
C ASN A 120 3.80 -8.03 24.44
N GLU A 121 3.92 -9.19 23.79
CA GLU A 121 2.81 -10.10 23.57
C GLU A 121 2.57 -10.85 24.88
N ASP A 122 1.38 -10.65 25.46
CA ASP A 122 0.85 -11.55 26.49
C ASP A 122 0.62 -12.90 25.82
N LEU A 123 1.69 -13.69 25.68
CA LEU A 123 1.60 -15.07 25.23
C LEU A 123 0.67 -15.78 26.21
N ASP A 124 -0.52 -16.12 25.74
CA ASP A 124 -1.40 -17.05 26.42
C ASP A 124 -0.58 -18.30 26.80
N ASP A 125 -0.59 -18.62 28.10
CA ASP A 125 0.09 -19.79 28.71
C ASP A 125 -0.31 -21.14 28.06
N GLU A 126 -1.18 -21.15 27.02
CA GLU A 126 -1.57 -22.34 26.25
C GLU A 126 -0.44 -22.88 25.34
N LEU A 127 0.60 -22.10 25.03
CA LEU A 127 1.76 -22.58 24.26
C LEU A 127 2.76 -23.40 25.07
N ASP A 128 2.67 -23.36 26.41
CA ASP A 128 3.56 -24.07 27.34
C ASP A 128 2.83 -25.18 28.09
N GLU A 129 1.78 -25.78 27.51
CA GLU A 129 1.24 -27.03 28.05
C GLU A 129 2.27 -28.15 27.85
N PRO A 130 2.86 -28.70 28.94
CA PRO A 130 3.78 -29.82 28.82
C PRO A 130 2.99 -31.05 28.39
N GLY A 131 3.10 -31.38 27.10
CA GLY A 131 2.36 -32.47 26.48
C GLY A 131 1.94 -32.17 25.05
N SER A 132 2.72 -31.36 24.31
CA SER A 132 2.47 -31.12 22.89
C SER A 132 2.25 -32.45 22.19
N GLU A 133 1.21 -32.54 21.37
CA GLU A 133 0.87 -33.75 20.61
C GLU A 133 2.04 -34.27 19.75
N ALA A 134 3.13 -33.50 19.62
CA ALA A 134 4.44 -33.96 19.20
C ALA A 134 5.33 -34.31 20.41
N GLY A 135 5.70 -35.58 20.54
CA GLY A 135 6.64 -36.02 21.58
C GLY A 135 8.06 -35.46 21.41
N ALA A 136 8.90 -35.58 22.44
CA ALA A 136 10.22 -34.93 22.48
C ALA A 136 11.27 -35.56 21.54
N LEU A 137 11.07 -36.80 21.11
CA LEU A 137 11.99 -37.53 20.26
C LEU A 137 11.40 -37.71 18.87
N ARG A 138 12.12 -37.30 17.82
CA ARG A 138 11.75 -37.62 16.45
C ARG A 138 11.77 -39.14 16.22
N SER A 139 10.89 -39.63 15.36
CA SER A 139 10.96 -41.01 14.88
C SER A 139 12.13 -41.21 13.90
N GLY A 140 12.64 -42.44 13.84
CA GLY A 140 13.58 -42.90 12.83
C GLY A 140 12.90 -43.37 11.54
N ARG A 141 13.54 -44.32 10.87
CA ARG A 141 12.97 -44.94 9.67
C ARG A 141 11.82 -45.87 10.05
N LEU A 142 10.66 -45.70 9.42
CA LEU A 142 9.47 -46.53 9.66
C LEU A 142 9.38 -47.66 8.64
N VAL A 143 9.31 -48.91 9.13
CA VAL A 143 9.22 -50.10 8.28
C VAL A 143 7.92 -50.85 8.56
N ALA A 144 7.10 -51.00 7.52
CA ALA A 144 5.88 -51.80 7.58
C ALA A 144 6.20 -53.31 7.69
N PRO A 145 5.27 -54.14 8.22
CA PRO A 145 5.50 -55.59 8.40
C PRO A 145 5.85 -56.35 7.11
N ASP A 146 5.39 -55.86 5.96
CA ASP A 146 5.64 -56.39 4.62
C ASP A 146 6.93 -55.83 3.97
N GLU A 147 7.70 -55.05 4.74
CA GLU A 147 8.94 -54.38 4.36
C GLU A 147 8.80 -53.43 3.14
N GLY A 148 7.56 -53.07 2.76
CA GLY A 148 7.26 -52.32 1.53
C GLY A 148 7.59 -53.07 0.23
N ALA A 149 7.86 -54.38 0.31
CA ALA A 149 8.26 -55.21 -0.83
C ALA A 149 7.31 -56.40 -1.07
N HIS A 150 6.48 -56.73 -0.09
CA HIS A 150 5.55 -57.85 -0.14
C HIS A 150 4.11 -57.38 -0.36
N THR A 151 3.17 -58.34 -0.36
CA THR A 151 1.75 -57.99 -0.44
C THR A 151 1.28 -57.59 0.94
N ASP A 152 0.74 -56.38 1.05
CA ASP A 152 0.08 -55.91 2.27
C ASP A 152 -1.17 -56.75 2.57
N VAL A 153 -1.18 -57.35 3.76
CA VAL A 153 -2.27 -58.16 4.28
C VAL A 153 -2.86 -57.56 5.55
N ASP A 154 -2.25 -56.48 6.06
CA ASP A 154 -2.65 -55.82 7.27
C ASP A 154 -3.78 -54.83 6.94
N ARG A 155 -4.80 -54.80 7.79
CA ARG A 155 -5.92 -53.87 7.59
C ARG A 155 -5.59 -52.48 8.10
N ASP A 156 -4.70 -52.40 9.07
CA ASP A 156 -4.34 -51.20 9.80
C ASP A 156 -2.97 -50.70 9.31
N LEU A 157 -2.81 -49.37 9.22
CA LEU A 157 -1.56 -48.76 8.79
C LEU A 157 -0.58 -48.72 9.97
N VAL A 158 0.24 -49.75 10.11
CA VAL A 158 1.22 -49.90 11.20
C VAL A 158 2.64 -49.99 10.65
N ALA A 159 3.60 -49.45 11.40
CA ALA A 159 5.02 -49.53 11.06
C ALA A 159 5.87 -49.57 12.34
N THR A 160 7.07 -50.16 12.25
CA THR A 160 8.05 -50.19 13.33
C THR A 160 9.18 -49.21 13.05
N ASP A 161 9.52 -48.39 14.04
CA ASP A 161 10.71 -47.55 14.00
C ASP A 161 11.97 -48.42 14.17
N VAL A 162 12.81 -48.46 13.14
CA VAL A 162 14.09 -49.21 13.14
C VAL A 162 15.31 -48.32 13.35
N GLY A 163 15.11 -47.07 13.74
CA GLY A 163 16.15 -46.09 14.07
C GLY A 163 16.58 -45.19 12.91
N ILE A 164 17.49 -44.26 13.22
CA ILE A 164 17.98 -43.24 12.29
C ILE A 164 19.03 -43.85 11.34
N ASP A 165 18.70 -43.96 10.05
CA ASP A 165 19.64 -44.40 9.03
C ASP A 165 20.49 -43.23 8.50
N GLY A 166 21.44 -42.75 9.30
CA GLY A 166 22.48 -41.82 8.84
C GLY A 166 22.00 -40.49 8.24
N ALA A 167 20.81 -40.01 8.65
CA ALA A 167 20.09 -38.83 8.12
C ALA A 167 19.38 -39.02 6.77
N ALA A 168 19.17 -40.25 6.30
CA ALA A 168 18.35 -40.54 5.11
C ALA A 168 16.83 -40.59 5.38
N ALA A 169 16.39 -40.11 6.54
CA ALA A 169 14.96 -40.06 6.87
C ALA A 169 14.23 -39.13 5.89
N GLY A 170 13.07 -39.58 5.39
CA GLY A 170 12.20 -38.76 4.55
C GLY A 170 11.68 -37.52 5.30
N ALA A 171 11.18 -36.51 4.59
CA ALA A 171 10.57 -35.34 5.23
C ALA A 171 9.40 -35.72 6.15
N GLU A 172 8.64 -36.77 5.76
CA GLU A 172 7.52 -37.31 6.53
C GLU A 172 8.01 -37.95 7.84
N GLU A 173 9.05 -38.78 7.78
CA GLU A 173 9.66 -39.39 8.96
C GLU A 173 10.27 -38.35 9.90
N ALA A 174 10.91 -37.31 9.34
CA ALA A 174 11.50 -36.22 10.11
C ALA A 174 10.45 -35.32 10.81
N ALA A 175 9.21 -35.32 10.33
CA ALA A 175 8.10 -34.60 10.95
C ALA A 175 7.43 -35.41 12.07
N MET A 176 7.55 -36.74 12.06
CA MET A 176 6.92 -37.62 13.04
C MET A 176 7.74 -37.69 14.34
N HIS A 177 7.04 -37.68 15.48
CA HIS A 177 7.63 -37.77 16.82
C HIS A 177 7.03 -38.93 17.60
N VAL A 178 7.84 -39.56 18.44
CA VAL A 178 7.43 -40.65 19.32
C VAL A 178 6.92 -40.06 20.62
N ILE A 179 5.70 -40.46 20.99
CA ILE A 179 5.08 -40.12 22.27
C ILE A 179 5.21 -41.33 23.19
N ASP A 180 5.74 -41.13 24.39
CA ASP A 180 5.79 -42.17 25.41
C ASP A 180 4.39 -42.34 26.03
N GLU A 181 3.87 -43.57 26.03
CA GLU A 181 2.56 -43.87 26.60
C GLU A 181 2.52 -43.65 28.12
N ASP A 182 3.67 -43.68 28.78
CA ASP A 182 3.81 -43.37 30.20
C ASP A 182 3.80 -41.84 30.47
N GLU A 183 4.00 -41.03 29.44
CA GLU A 183 4.00 -39.55 29.50
C GLU A 183 2.65 -38.95 29.08
N LEU A 184 1.74 -39.77 28.54
CA LEU A 184 0.39 -39.34 28.17
C LEU A 184 -0.51 -39.16 29.41
N PRO A 185 -1.28 -38.06 29.51
CA PRO A 185 -2.29 -37.92 30.56
C PRO A 185 -3.41 -38.96 30.37
N GLY A 186 -3.72 -39.71 31.44
CA GLY A 186 -4.73 -40.77 31.46
C GLY A 186 -6.17 -40.32 31.63
#